data_AF-A0A1M5HSP1-F1
#
_entry.id   AF-A0A1M5HSP1-F1
#
_cell.length_a   1.000
_cell.length_b   1.000
_cell.length_c   1.000
_cell.angle_alpha   90.00
_cell.angle_beta   90.00
_cell.angle_gamma   90.00
#
_symmetry.space_group_name_H-M   'P 1'
#
loop_
_entity.id
_entity.type
_entity.pdbx_description
1 polymer ?
#
loop_
_entity_poly.entity_id
_entity_poly.type
_entity_poly.pdbx_seq_one_letter_code
_entity_poly.pdbx_strand_id
1 'polypeptide(L)' 'MPNKWTGKGNPYTREEVRQRLQKTLAQKKAIIGAGAGTGISAKFIEKGGADFLIIYNSGRFRMSGHGSTAG' A
#
# COMPACT_ATOMS: atom_id res chain seq x y z
N MET A 1 6.89 -1.25 -15.83
CA MET A 1 8.35 -1.18 -16.12
C MET A 1 9.10 -1.82 -14.96
N PRO A 2 10.14 -2.63 -15.22
CA PRO A 2 10.97 -3.22 -14.19
C PRO A 2 11.60 -2.14 -13.33
N ASN A 3 11.58 -2.30 -12.00
CA ASN A 3 12.30 -1.36 -11.14
C ASN A 3 13.81 -1.54 -11.38
N LYS A 4 14.55 -0.43 -11.49
CA LYS A 4 15.99 -0.40 -11.82
C LYS A 4 16.92 -1.02 -10.77
N TRP A 5 16.43 -1.26 -9.56
CA TRP A 5 17.17 -1.76 -8.40
C TRP A 5 16.96 -3.25 -8.13
N THR A 6 15.83 -3.80 -8.56
CA THR A 6 15.43 -5.19 -8.30
C THR A 6 15.20 -5.99 -9.57
N GLY A 7 15.16 -5.33 -10.74
CA GLY A 7 14.81 -5.95 -12.02
C GLY A 7 13.36 -6.45 -12.09
N LYS A 8 12.57 -6.27 -11.03
CA LYS A 8 11.17 -6.70 -10.93
C LYS A 8 10.27 -5.47 -11.02
N GLY A 9 9.33 -5.50 -11.95
CA GLY A 9 8.33 -4.44 -12.11
C GLY A 9 7.16 -4.64 -11.15
N ASN A 10 6.28 -3.64 -11.06
CA ASN A 10 4.94 -3.90 -10.54
C ASN A 10 4.33 -5.02 -11.43
N PRO A 11 3.94 -6.17 -10.86
CA PRO A 11 3.35 -7.26 -11.63
C PRO A 11 1.99 -6.88 -12.23
N TYR A 12 1.40 -5.75 -11.82
CA TYR A 12 0.11 -5.29 -12.30
C TYR A 12 0.22 -3.98 -13.09
N THR A 13 -0.55 -3.93 -14.17
CA THR A 13 -0.88 -2.71 -14.89
C THR A 13 -1.87 -1.86 -14.09
N ARG A 14 -1.98 -0.59 -14.47
CA ARG A 14 -2.96 0.34 -13.88
C ARG A 14 -4.39 -0.19 -14.06
N GLU A 15 -4.69 -0.72 -15.23
CA GLU A 15 -6.00 -1.23 -15.61
C GLU A 15 -6.39 -2.44 -14.74
N GLU A 16 -5.46 -3.38 -14.52
CA GLU A 16 -5.69 -4.53 -13.63
C GLU A 16 -5.96 -4.11 -12.18
N VAL A 17 -5.20 -3.14 -11.65
CA VAL A 17 -5.44 -2.60 -10.30
C VAL A 17 -6.81 -1.94 -10.23
N ARG A 18 -7.17 -1.12 -11.22
CA ARG A 18 -8.47 -0.43 -11.24
C ARG A 18 -9.63 -1.43 -11.30
N GLN A 19 -9.50 -2.49 -12.11
CA GLN A 19 -10.50 -3.55 -12.19
C GLN A 19 -10.69 -4.28 -10.85
N ARG A 20 -9.59 -4.57 -10.12
CA ARG A 20 -9.67 -5.18 -8.79
C ARG A 20 -10.43 -4.31 -7.79
N LEU A 21 -10.13 -3.02 -7.72
CA LEU A 21 -10.83 -2.08 -6.84
C LEU A 21 -12.32 -1.96 -7.20
N GLN A 22 -12.65 -1.89 -8.50
CA GLN A 22 -14.04 -1.87 -8.95
C GLN A 22 -14.79 -3.17 -8.59
N LYS A 23 -14.10 -4.32 -8.64
CA LYS A 23 -14.66 -5.61 -8.20
C LYS A 23 -14.97 -5.60 -6.70
N THR A 24 -14.12 -5.02 -5.85
CA THR A 24 -14.39 -4.85 -4.41
C THR A 24 -15.69 -4.04 -4.19
N LEU A 25 -15.87 -2.95 -4.91
CA LEU A 25 -17.09 -2.13 -4.85
C LEU A 25 -18.32 -2.86 -5.37
N ALA A 26 -18.20 -3.62 -6.47
CA ALA A 26 -19.29 -4.42 -7.02
C ALA A 26 -19.78 -5.50 -6.03
N GLN A 27 -18.90 -5.98 -5.14
CA GLN A 27 -19.24 -6.86 -4.03
C GLN A 27 -19.86 -6.14 -2.83
N LYS A 28 -20.12 -4.83 -2.93
CA LYS A 28 -20.60 -3.97 -1.83
C LYS A 28 -19.68 -4.00 -0.60
N LYS A 29 -18.36 -4.15 -0.83
CA LYS A 29 -17.33 -4.07 0.22
C LYS A 29 -16.63 -2.72 0.15
N ALA A 30 -16.20 -2.22 1.32
CA ALA A 30 -15.35 -1.04 1.38
C ALA A 30 -13.97 -1.35 0.79
N ILE A 31 -13.36 -0.36 0.13
CA ILE A 31 -11.95 -0.40 -0.25
C ILE A 31 -11.13 0.08 0.96
N ILE A 32 -10.17 -0.73 1.40
CA ILE A 32 -9.30 -0.44 2.53
C ILE A 32 -7.90 -0.06 2.03
N GLY A 33 -7.54 1.21 2.18
CA GLY A 33 -6.19 1.72 1.98
C GLY A 33 -5.46 1.85 3.32
N ALA A 34 -4.20 1.43 3.38
CA ALA A 34 -3.43 1.45 4.62
C ALA A 34 -2.03 2.04 4.46
N GLY A 35 -1.62 2.86 5.43
CA GLY A 35 -0.30 3.48 5.46
C GLY A 35 0.75 2.56 6.08
N ALA A 36 1.87 2.30 5.39
CA ALA A 36 2.98 1.53 5.92
C ALA A 36 4.22 2.41 6.15
N GLY A 37 4.70 2.47 7.40
CA GLY A 37 5.93 3.17 7.76
C GLY A 37 7.19 2.31 7.75
N THR A 38 7.04 0.99 7.77
CA THR A 38 8.12 0.00 7.77
C THR A 38 7.72 -1.24 6.98
N GLY A 39 8.71 -2.06 6.60
CA GLY A 39 8.46 -3.32 5.89
C GLY A 39 7.61 -4.32 6.69
N ILE A 40 7.78 -4.39 8.01
CA ILE A 40 6.94 -5.25 8.87
C ILE A 40 5.48 -4.79 8.86
N SER A 41 5.22 -3.48 8.88
CA SER A 41 3.87 -2.93 8.75
C SER A 41 3.24 -3.34 7.42
N ALA A 42 3.95 -3.17 6.31
CA ALA A 42 3.48 -3.57 4.98
C ALA A 42 3.13 -5.07 4.92
N LYS A 43 3.99 -5.93 5.47
CA LYS A 43 3.78 -7.39 5.48
C LYS A 43 2.50 -7.79 6.23
N PHE A 44 2.22 -7.16 7.37
CA PHE A 44 1.00 -7.47 8.14
C PHE A 44 -0.24 -6.80 7.58
N ILE A 45 -0.12 -5.64 6.93
CA ILE A 45 -1.23 -5.02 6.19
C ILE A 45 -1.65 -5.90 5.01
N GLU A 46 -0.71 -6.44 4.24
CA GLU A 46 -0.99 -7.38 3.14
C GLU A 46 -1.72 -8.63 3.68
N LYS A 47 -1.20 -9.24 4.75
CA LYS A 47 -1.86 -10.39 5.41
C LYS A 47 -3.24 -10.06 5.96
N GLY A 48 -3.47 -8.82 6.38
CA GLY A 48 -4.75 -8.32 6.86
C GLY A 48 -5.77 -8.06 5.76
N GLY A 49 -5.37 -8.14 4.49
CA GLY A 49 -6.28 -8.03 3.35
C GLY A 49 -6.64 -6.60 2.94
N ALA A 50 -5.78 -5.61 3.22
CA ALA A 50 -5.97 -4.27 2.66
C ALA A 50 -5.87 -4.30 1.12
N ASP A 51 -6.68 -3.49 0.44
CA ASP A 51 -6.71 -3.44 -1.03
C ASP A 51 -5.46 -2.76 -1.60
N PHE A 52 -4.89 -1.78 -0.89
CA PHE A 52 -3.63 -1.14 -1.29
C PHE A 52 -2.86 -0.51 -0.13
N LEU A 53 -1.58 -0.26 -0.38
CA LEU A 53 -0.63 0.36 0.55
C LEU A 53 -0.30 1.78 0.10
N ILE A 54 -0.10 2.67 1.07
CA ILE A 54 0.50 3.99 0.86
C ILE A 54 1.75 4.09 1.72
N ILE A 55 2.86 4.55 1.14
CA ILE A 55 4.08 4.86 1.86
C ILE A 55 4.35 6.36 1.74
N TYR A 56 4.72 7.01 2.84
CA TYR A 56 5.05 8.43 2.90
C TYR A 56 5.94 8.71 4.11
N ASN A 57 6.59 9.87 4.10
CA ASN A 57 7.50 10.35 5.16
C ASN A 57 6.90 10.23 6.58
N SER A 58 5.67 10.70 6.82
CA SER A 58 5.06 10.61 8.14
C SER A 58 4.85 9.17 8.60
N GLY A 59 4.70 8.21 7.68
CA GLY A 59 4.70 6.79 8.00
C GLY A 59 6.01 6.36 8.66
N ARG A 60 7.16 6.73 8.07
CA ARG A 60 8.49 6.47 8.65
C ARG A 60 8.64 7.15 10.02
N PHE A 61 8.24 8.41 10.14
CA PHE A 61 8.36 9.17 11.38
C PHE A 61 7.51 8.61 12.52
N ARG A 62 6.26 8.21 12.24
CA ARG A 62 5.43 7.50 13.23
C ARG A 62 6.10 6.23 13.74
N MET A 63 6.70 5.45 12.85
CA MET A 63 7.39 4.22 13.25
C MET A 63 8.73 4.47 13.95
N SER A 64 9.23 5.71 13.93
CA SER A 64 10.36 6.19 14.73
C SER A 64 9.92 6.94 15.99
N GLY A 65 8.65 6.87 16.39
CA GLY A 65 8.14 7.49 17.62
C GLY A 65 7.85 8.99 17.52
N HIS A 66 7.85 9.57 16.32
CA HIS A 66 7.57 10.99 16.10
C HIS A 66 6.11 11.23 15.67
N GLY A 67 5.64 12.47 15.83
CA GLY A 67 4.32 12.90 15.39
C GLY A 67 4.17 12.89 13.87
N SER A 68 2.92 12.79 13.39
CA SER A 68 2.61 12.76 11.94
C SER A 68 3.04 14.01 11.18
N THR A 69 3.12 15.17 11.86
CA THR A 69 3.52 16.46 11.29
C THR A 69 5.02 16.72 11.38
N ALA A 70 5.81 15.76 11.88
CA ALA A 70 7.26 15.91 12.03
C ALA A 70 8.05 15.81 10.70
N GLY A 71 7.35 15.88 9.57
CA GLY A 71 7.85 15.43 8.28
C GLY A 71 7.17 15.99 7.07
#